data_AF-A0A497FSZ6-F1
#
_entry.id   AF-A0A497FSZ6-F1
#
_cell.length_a   1.000
_cell.length_b   1.000
_cell.length_c   1.000
_cell.angle_alpha   90.00
_cell.angle_beta   90.00
_cell.angle_gamma   90.00
#
_symmetry.space_group_name_H-M   'P 1'
#
loop_
_entity.id
_entity.type
_entity.pdbx_description
1 polymer ?
#
loop_
_entity_poly.entity_id
_entity_poly.type
_entity_poly.pdbx_seq_one_letter_code
_entity_poly.pdbx_strand_id
1 'polypeptide(L)' 'MLVGEISLTGKSPTVGVEEFMCDTIIKLEQYERAEGYTLRLVVLKNRVAGHSRAYYEISITDKGLEVLAPFKP' A
#
# COMPACT_ATOMS: atom_id res chain seq x y z
N MET A 1 -2.46 9.91 13.07
CA MET A 1 -3.63 10.08 12.19
C MET A 1 -3.30 9.42 10.87
N LEU A 2 -4.01 8.35 10.51
CA LEU A 2 -3.80 7.66 9.25
C LEU A 2 -4.78 8.28 8.26
N VAL A 3 -4.30 9.22 7.44
CA VAL A 3 -5.09 9.81 6.35
C VAL A 3 -4.92 8.89 5.15
N GLY A 4 -5.94 8.11 4.84
CA GLY A 4 -5.96 7.25 3.66
C GLY A 4 -6.88 7.84 2.60
N GLU A 5 -6.33 8.44 1.55
CA GLU A 5 -7.08 8.66 0.31
C GLU A 5 -6.98 7.40 -0.55
N ILE A 6 -8.11 6.72 -0.76
CA ILE A 6 -8.25 5.66 -1.75
C ILE A 6 -8.66 6.34 -3.07
N SER A 7 -7.69 6.64 -3.93
CA SER A 7 -7.98 6.86 -5.35
C SER A 7 -7.94 5.51 -6.06
N LEU A 8 -9.11 4.88 -6.18
CA LEU A 8 -9.34 3.65 -6.97
C LEU A 8 -8.89 3.77 -8.44
N THR A 9 -8.67 4.99 -8.93
CA THR A 9 -8.38 5.31 -10.33
C THR A 9 -6.97 5.88 -10.57
N GLY A 10 -6.07 5.82 -9.57
CA GLY A 10 -4.65 6.12 -9.78
C GLY A 10 -4.29 7.62 -9.91
N LYS A 11 -5.22 8.53 -9.63
CA LYS A 11 -4.93 9.97 -9.50
C LYS A 11 -5.57 10.52 -8.23
N SER A 12 -4.77 10.79 -7.20
CA SER A 12 -5.19 11.72 -6.16
C SER A 12 -4.85 13.15 -6.64
N PRO A 13 -5.70 14.16 -6.35
CA PRO A 13 -5.43 15.54 -6.76
C PRO A 13 -4.26 16.18 -5.98
N THR A 14 -3.81 15.56 -4.90
CA THR A 14 -2.87 16.12 -3.91
C THR A 14 -1.47 15.47 -3.93
N VAL A 15 -1.13 14.72 -5.00
CA VAL A 15 0.16 14.02 -5.15
C VAL A 15 1.32 15.00 -4.92
N GLY A 16 2.06 14.80 -3.81
CA GLY A 16 3.32 15.50 -3.51
C GLY A 16 3.34 16.29 -2.20
N VAL A 17 2.26 16.99 -1.81
CA VAL A 17 2.26 17.78 -0.56
C VAL A 17 2.03 16.88 0.64
N GLU A 18 1.06 15.99 0.58
CA GLU A 18 0.72 15.09 1.68
C GLU A 18 1.83 14.06 1.91
N GLU A 19 2.41 13.51 0.84
CA GLU A 19 3.58 12.62 0.93
C GLU A 19 4.76 13.29 1.65
N PHE A 20 4.92 14.61 1.47
CA PHE A 20 5.96 15.36 2.16
C PHE A 20 5.63 15.54 3.65
N MET A 21 4.37 15.82 3.99
CA MET A 21 3.93 16.09 5.36
C MET A 21 3.82 14.82 6.21
N CYS A 22 3.45 13.67 5.63
CA CYS A 22 3.24 12.42 6.37
C CYS A 22 4.54 11.80 6.88
N ASP A 23 4.54 11.28 8.11
CA ASP A 23 5.68 10.55 8.66
C ASP A 23 5.79 9.12 8.14
N THR A 24 4.65 8.49 7.83
CA THR A 24 4.56 7.16 7.25
C THR A 24 3.65 7.16 6.03
N ILE A 25 4.07 6.50 4.96
CA ILE A 25 3.28 6.31 3.73
C ILE A 25 3.18 4.82 3.46
N ILE A 26 1.95 4.32 3.37
CA ILE A 26 1.63 2.95 2.97
C ILE A 26 0.87 3.03 1.65
N LYS A 27 1.36 2.32 0.65
CA LYS A 27 0.74 2.24 -0.67
C LYS A 27 0.05 0.88 -0.82
N LEU A 28 -1.23 0.94 -1.19
CA LEU A 28 -2.03 -0.21 -1.62
C LEU A 28 -2.21 -0.11 -3.13
N GLU A 29 -2.02 -1.21 -3.84
CA GLU A 29 -2.29 -1.25 -5.27
C GLU A 29 -2.75 -2.63 -5.74
N GLN A 30 -3.58 -2.62 -6.78
CA GLN A 30 -3.94 -3.83 -7.50
C GLN A 30 -2.82 -4.18 -8.48
N TYR A 31 -2.48 -5.46 -8.56
CA TYR A 31 -1.49 -6.00 -9.47
C TYR A 31 -2.12 -7.13 -10.29
N GLU A 32 -1.99 -7.03 -11.60
CA GLU A 32 -2.52 -8.02 -12.54
C GLU A 32 -1.56 -9.22 -12.61
N ARG A 33 -2.10 -10.42 -12.42
CA ARG A 33 -1.46 -11.73 -12.63
C ARG A 33 -2.23 -12.52 -13.68
N ALA A 34 -1.63 -13.58 -14.18
CA ALA A 34 -2.24 -14.47 -15.16
C ALA A 34 -3.63 -15.01 -14.74
N GLU A 35 -3.87 -15.15 -13.43
CA GLU A 35 -5.11 -15.70 -12.87
C GLU A 35 -6.08 -14.64 -12.34
N GLY A 36 -5.77 -13.34 -12.52
CA GLY A 36 -6.62 -12.24 -12.07
C GLY A 36 -5.87 -11.13 -11.35
N TYR A 37 -6.55 -10.40 -10.47
CA TYR A 37 -5.96 -9.28 -9.73
C TYR A 37 -5.63 -9.70 -8.30
N THR A 38 -4.43 -9.33 -7.84
CA THR A 38 -4.03 -9.42 -6.44
C THR A 38 -3.88 -8.03 -5.85
N LEU A 39 -4.05 -7.90 -4.54
CA LEU A 39 -3.79 -6.66 -3.81
C LEU A 39 -2.41 -6.76 -3.17
N ARG A 40 -1.59 -5.73 -3.34
CA ARG A 40 -0.28 -5.64 -2.70
C ARG A 40 -0.11 -4.36 -1.89
N LEU A 41 0.66 -4.47 -0.82
CA LEU A 41 0.98 -3.42 0.12
C LEU A 41 2.49 -3.19 0.16
N VAL A 42 2.92 -1.93 0.17
CA VAL A 42 4.31 -1.55 0.45
C VAL A 42 4.35 -0.33 1.37
N VAL A 43 5.31 -0.32 2.29
CA VAL A 43 5.64 0.89 3.05
C VAL A 43 6.63 1.68 2.21
N LEU A 44 6.26 2.89 1.78
CA LEU A 44 7.12 3.75 0.95
C LEU A 44 8.01 4.66 1.79
N LYS A 45 7.52 5.06 2.95
CA LYS A 45 8.19 5.99 3.86
C LYS A 45 7.82 5.64 5.29
N ASN A 46 8.81 5.66 6.18
CA ASN A 46 8.63 5.72 7.62
C ASN A 46 9.81 6.51 8.20
N ARG A 47 9.55 7.67 8.83
CA ARG A 47 10.60 8.54 9.38
C ARG A 47 11.17 8.06 10.72
N VAL A 48 10.42 7.25 11.46
CA VAL A 48 10.74 6.89 12.84
C VAL A 48 11.52 5.58 12.92
N ALA A 49 11.27 4.64 12.01
CA ALA A 49 11.90 3.33 12.01
C ALA A 49 12.19 2.83 10.59
N GLY A 50 13.20 1.97 10.48
CA GLY A 50 13.46 1.22 9.25
C GLY A 50 12.25 0.35 8.90
N HIS A 51 11.92 0.30 7.61
CA HIS A 51 10.82 -0.51 7.10
C HIS A 51 11.28 -1.39 5.93
N SER A 52 10.56 -2.48 5.70
CA SER A 52 10.74 -3.30 4.51
C SER A 52 10.33 -2.52 3.26
N ARG A 53 11.12 -2.66 2.20
CA ARG A 53 10.80 -2.13 0.85
C ARG A 53 10.17 -3.20 -0.03
N ALA A 54 9.90 -4.39 0.51
CA ALA A 54 9.23 -5.46 -0.19
C ALA A 54 7.74 -5.14 -0.34
N TYR A 55 7.17 -5.55 -1.47
CA TYR A 55 5.73 -5.66 -1.61
C TYR A 55 5.26 -6.89 -0.84
N TYR A 56 4.12 -6.81 -0.20
CA TYR A 56 3.45 -7.92 0.46
C TYR A 56 2.09 -8.13 -0.17
N GLU A 57 1.75 -9.37 -0.46
CA GLU A 57 0.38 -9.69 -0.87
C GLU A 57 -0.56 -9.54 0.33
N ILE A 58 -1.75 -8.99 0.10
CA ILE A 58 -2.75 -8.80 1.14
C ILE A 58 -4.09 -9.40 0.73
N SER A 59 -4.83 -9.90 1.72
CA SER A 59 -6.21 -10.35 1.55
C SER A 59 -7.15 -9.53 2.44
N ILE A 60 -8.33 -9.21 1.93
CA ILE A 60 -9.40 -8.60 2.72
C ILE A 60 -10.40 -9.71 3.06
N THR A 61 -10.48 -10.04 4.34
CA THR A 61 -11.37 -11.06 4.90
C THR A 61 -12.46 -10.41 5.73
N ASP A 62 -13.39 -11.22 6.23
CA ASP A 62 -14.39 -10.81 7.22
C ASP A 62 -13.77 -10.32 8.55
N LYS A 63 -12.51 -10.67 8.80
CA LYS A 63 -11.72 -10.24 9.97
C LYS A 63 -10.89 -9.00 9.72
N GLY A 64 -10.86 -8.48 8.49
CA GLY A 64 -10.10 -7.28 8.12
C GLY A 64 -8.99 -7.57 7.11
N LEU A 65 -7.83 -6.93 7.29
CA LEU A 65 -6.70 -7.01 6.36
C LEU A 65 -5.66 -7.99 6.87
N GLU A 66 -5.39 -9.03 6.09
CA GLU A 66 -4.35 -10.03 6.37
C GLU A 66 -3.14 -9.81 5.46
N VAL A 67 -1.96 -9.65 6.05
CA VAL A 67 -0.68 -9.56 5.32
C VAL A 67 -0.14 -10.97 5.14
N LEU A 68 0.00 -11.39 3.89
CA LEU A 68 0.43 -12.74 3.53
C LEU A 68 1.97 -12.78 3.40
N ALA A 69 2.47 -13.28 2.28
CA ALA A 69 3.90 -13.40 2.02
C ALA A 69 4.46 -12.18 1.28
N PRO A 70 5.80 -11.97 1.33
CA PRO A 70 6.47 -11.07 0.40
C PRO A 70 6.11 -11.43 -1.03
N PHE A 71 5.54 -10.46 -1.73
CA PHE A 71 5.17 -10.57 -3.13
C PHE A 71 6.45 -10.80 -3.96
N LYS A 72 6.49 -11.94 -4.64
CA LYS A 72 7.47 -12.24 -5.68
C LYS A 72 6.78 -12.04 -7.03
N PRO A 73 7.31 -11.18 -7.91
CA PRO A 73 6.78 -11.00 -9.25
C PRO A 73 6.88 -12.29 -10.06
#